data_AF-A0A0J8RHI9-F1
#
_entry.id   AF-A0A0J8RHI9-F1
#
_cell.length_a   1.000
_cell.length_b   1.000
_cell.length_c   1.000
_cell.angle_alpha   90.00
_cell.angle_beta   90.00
_cell.angle_gamma   90.00
#
_symmetry.space_group_name_H-M   'P 1'
#
loop_
_entity.id
_entity.type
_entity.pdbx_description
1 polymer ?
#
loop_
_entity_poly.entity_id
_entity_poly.type
_entity_poly.pdbx_seq_one_letter_code
_entity_poly.pdbx_strand_id
1 'polypeptide(L)'
;MGRINDAPWDINPKDIENMVNKDKYEDDCLACRLMGSAAFAGLGGYSYVTGMRNLRQQEAAILKSGSKYRMGSRRLGVVSISATLVGLGIWRFMN
;
A
#
# COMPACT_ATOMS: atom_id res chain seq x y z
N MET A 1 -22.78 -47.85 -12.16
CA MET A 1 -22.69 -47.48 -10.73
C MET A 1 -21.83 -46.22 -10.67
N GLY A 2 -22.32 -44.98 -10.60
CA GLY A 2 -23.54 -44.46 -10.00
C GLY A 2 -23.19 -43.80 -8.66
N ARG A 3 -22.78 -42.51 -8.67
CA ARG A 3 -23.05 -41.55 -7.59
C ARG A 3 -23.12 -40.14 -8.16
N ILE A 4 -24.37 -39.77 -8.43
CA ILE A 4 -24.90 -38.41 -8.55
C ILE A 4 -24.80 -37.85 -7.12
N ASN A 5 -23.90 -36.91 -6.82
CA ASN A 5 -23.88 -36.08 -5.59
C ASN A 5 -22.62 -35.17 -5.59
N ASP A 6 -22.46 -34.35 -6.61
CA ASP A 6 -21.48 -33.28 -6.71
C ASP A 6 -22.26 -31.97 -6.59
N ALA A 7 -22.69 -31.69 -5.36
CA ALA A 7 -23.20 -30.39 -5.00
C ALA A 7 -22.05 -29.38 -5.08
N PRO A 8 -22.18 -28.24 -5.78
CA PRO A 8 -21.11 -27.25 -5.95
C PRO A 8 -20.62 -26.58 -4.65
N TRP A 9 -21.20 -26.94 -3.50
CA TRP A 9 -20.87 -26.43 -2.17
C TRP A 9 -20.27 -27.50 -1.23
N ASP A 10 -20.02 -28.72 -1.69
CA ASP A 10 -19.39 -29.77 -0.87
C ASP A 10 -17.86 -29.64 -0.95
N ILE A 11 -17.33 -28.64 -0.26
CA ILE A 11 -15.92 -28.27 -0.36
C ILE A 11 -15.12 -29.08 0.67
N ASN A 12 -14.34 -30.07 0.21
CA ASN A 12 -13.42 -30.80 1.07
C ASN A 12 -12.25 -29.87 1.45
N PRO A 13 -11.81 -29.83 2.72
CA PRO A 13 -10.69 -28.96 3.15
C PRO A 13 -9.39 -29.23 2.38
N LYS A 14 -9.16 -30.46 1.90
CA LYS A 14 -8.01 -30.80 1.05
C LYS A 14 -8.10 -30.16 -0.33
N ASP A 15 -9.30 -29.99 -0.88
CA ASP A 15 -9.50 -29.34 -2.18
C ASP A 15 -9.31 -27.83 -2.06
N ILE A 16 -9.71 -27.20 -0.95
CA ILE A 16 -9.40 -25.78 -0.66
C ILE A 16 -7.90 -25.56 -0.60
N GLU A 17 -7.17 -26.40 0.14
CA GLU A 17 -5.72 -26.26 0.27
C GLU A 17 -5.02 -26.41 -1.08
N ASN A 18 -5.47 -27.35 -1.92
CA ASN A 18 -4.93 -27.56 -3.26
C ASN A 18 -5.25 -26.41 -4.23
N MET A 19 -6.44 -25.80 -4.13
CA MET A 19 -6.83 -24.64 -4.93
C MET A 19 -6.09 -23.38 -4.50
N VAL A 20 -5.99 -23.12 -3.20
CA VAL A 20 -5.19 -22.01 -2.65
C VAL A 20 -3.71 -22.17 -3.00
N ASN A 21 -3.19 -23.39 -2.99
CA ASN A 21 -1.82 -23.64 -3.40
C ASN A 21 -1.65 -23.53 -4.93
N LYS A 22 -2.58 -24.04 -5.75
CA LYS A 22 -2.54 -23.86 -7.22
C LYS A 22 -2.62 -22.39 -7.62
N ASP A 23 -3.53 -21.62 -7.04
CA ASP A 23 -3.65 -20.17 -7.27
C ASP A 23 -2.37 -19.42 -6.83
N LYS A 24 -1.67 -19.90 -5.80
CA LYS A 24 -0.36 -19.35 -5.39
C LYS A 24 0.78 -19.64 -6.37
N TYR A 25 0.66 -20.64 -7.23
CA TYR A 25 1.73 -21.08 -8.14
C TYR A 25 1.42 -20.83 -9.63
N GLU A 26 0.15 -20.78 -10.05
CA GLU A 26 -0.24 -20.60 -11.47
C GLU A 26 -0.57 -19.14 -11.84
N ASP A 27 -1.03 -18.31 -10.90
CA ASP A 27 -1.18 -16.86 -11.09
C ASP A 27 -0.03 -16.14 -10.38
N ASP A 28 1.03 -15.90 -11.14
CA ASP A 28 2.12 -15.01 -10.77
C ASP A 28 1.56 -13.75 -10.09
N CYS A 29 1.71 -13.69 -8.77
CA CYS A 29 1.33 -12.55 -7.93
C CYS A 29 2.02 -11.23 -8.34
N LEU A 30 2.80 -11.22 -9.44
CA LEU A 30 3.34 -10.05 -10.10
C LEU A 30 2.30 -8.96 -10.32
N ALA A 31 1.10 -9.28 -10.82
CA ALA A 31 0.06 -8.27 -11.00
C ALA A 31 -0.37 -7.63 -9.67
N CYS A 32 -0.50 -8.45 -8.61
CA CYS A 32 -0.92 -8.01 -7.28
C CYS A 32 0.19 -7.24 -6.54
N ARG A 33 1.44 -7.68 -6.66
CA ARG A 33 2.63 -6.96 -6.16
C ARG A 33 2.83 -5.65 -6.91
N LEU A 34 2.64 -5.64 -8.23
CA LEU A 34 2.75 -4.44 -9.06
C LEU A 34 1.66 -3.42 -8.70
N MET A 35 0.40 -3.85 -8.58
CA MET A 35 -0.70 -2.98 -8.15
C MET A 35 -0.45 -2.41 -6.75
N GLY A 36 -0.10 -3.27 -5.79
CA GLY A 36 0.16 -2.83 -4.41
C GLY A 36 1.35 -1.87 -4.31
N SER A 37 2.45 -2.18 -4.99
CA SER A 37 3.64 -1.32 -5.01
C SER A 37 3.38 0.01 -5.71
N ALA A 38 2.69 0.01 -6.86
CA ALA A 38 2.31 1.22 -7.58
C ALA A 38 1.39 2.11 -6.74
N ALA A 39 0.42 1.52 -6.02
CA ALA A 39 -0.46 2.25 -5.12
C ALA A 39 0.32 2.96 -4.01
N PHE A 40 1.19 2.24 -3.30
CA PHE A 40 1.98 2.82 -2.21
C PHE A 40 3.02 3.84 -2.70
N ALA A 41 3.69 3.58 -3.82
CA ALA A 41 4.63 4.52 -4.42
C ALA A 41 3.94 5.80 -4.91
N GLY A 42 2.78 5.65 -5.57
CA GLY A 42 1.96 6.77 -6.03
C GLY A 42 1.44 7.62 -4.88
N LEU A 43 0.90 6.98 -3.83
CA LEU A 43 0.43 7.67 -2.62
C LEU A 43 1.57 8.38 -1.90
N GLY A 44 2.74 7.76 -1.78
CA GLY A 44 3.91 8.36 -1.17
C GLY A 44 4.42 9.57 -1.95
N GLY A 45 4.57 9.44 -3.27
CA GLY A 45 4.97 10.55 -4.14
C GLY A 45 3.97 11.71 -4.12
N TYR A 46 2.67 11.41 -4.22
CA TYR A 46 1.61 12.40 -4.16
C TYR A 46 1.58 13.12 -2.81
N SER A 47 1.71 12.38 -1.70
CA SER A 47 1.74 12.93 -0.35
C SER A 47 2.92 13.89 -0.15
N TYR A 48 4.09 13.58 -0.72
CA TYR A 48 5.25 14.45 -0.67
C TYR A 48 5.00 15.76 -1.44
N VAL A 49 4.58 15.66 -2.70
CA VAL A 49 4.39 16.84 -3.56
C VAL A 49 3.29 17.74 -2.99
N THR A 50 2.12 17.19 -2.68
CA THR A 50 0.98 17.97 -2.18
C THR A 50 1.24 18.47 -0.76
N GLY A 51 1.80 17.64 0.12
CA GLY A 51 2.15 18.04 1.48
C GLY A 51 3.15 19.20 1.51
N MET A 52 4.19 19.14 0.69
CA MET A 52 5.19 20.22 0.61
C MET A 52 4.62 21.51 0.00
N ARG A 53 3.71 21.42 -0.97
CA ARG A 53 3.01 22.58 -1.53
C ARG A 53 2.13 23.27 -0.51
N ASN A 54 1.36 22.49 0.26
CA ASN A 54 0.49 23.02 1.32
C ASN A 54 1.29 23.70 2.43
N LEU A 55 2.45 23.14 2.81
CA LEU A 55 3.34 23.75 3.80
C LEU A 55 3.92 25.09 3.32
N ARG A 56 4.33 25.19 2.04
CA ARG A 56 4.84 26.45 1.47
C ARG A 56 3.80 27.55 1.46
N GLN A 57 2.55 27.22 1.11
CA GLN A 57 1.46 28.19 1.10
C GLN A 57 1.14 28.74 2.50
N GLN A 58 1.32 27.92 3.54
CA GLN A 58 1.07 28.30 4.93
C GLN A 58 2.31 28.81 5.66
N GLU A 59 3.46 28.92 4.98
CA GLU A 59 4.75 29.27 5.60
C GLU A 59 4.69 30.65 6.28
N ALA A 60 4.11 31.64 5.61
CA ALA A 60 3.93 32.98 6.16
C ALA A 60 3.03 33.01 7.40
N ALA A 61 1.94 32.23 7.40
CA ALA A 61 1.04 32.12 8.55
C ALA A 61 1.70 31.40 9.73
N ILE A 62 2.46 30.34 9.46
CA ILE A 62 3.17 29.56 10.48
C ILE A 62 4.28 30.38 11.13
N LEU A 63 5.06 31.12 10.33
CA LEU A 63 6.10 32.05 10.82
C LEU A 63 5.51 33.15 11.71
N LYS A 64 4.33 33.68 11.33
CA LYS A 64 3.64 34.71 12.12
C LYS A 64 3.03 34.17 13.42
N SER A 65 2.64 32.89 13.45
CA SER A 65 1.95 32.27 14.60
C SER A 65 2.83 31.97 15.83
N GLY A 66 4.16 32.11 15.75
CA GLY A 66 5.06 31.84 16.89
C GLY A 66 5.05 30.39 17.40
N SER A 67 4.57 29.43 16.59
CA SER A 67 4.41 28.03 17.00
C SER A 67 5.72 27.39 17.46
N LYS A 68 5.68 26.68 18.61
CA LYS A 68 6.80 25.89 19.16
C LYS A 68 7.27 24.80 18.17
N TYR A 69 6.36 24.29 17.36
CA TYR A 69 6.65 23.34 16.27
C TYR A 69 6.83 24.08 14.96
N ARG A 70 8.09 24.36 14.62
CA ARG A 70 8.51 25.05 13.40
C ARG A 70 8.22 24.24 12.13
N MET A 71 8.41 24.91 10.99
CA MET A 71 8.30 24.34 9.64
C MET A 71 9.09 23.02 9.47
N GLY A 72 10.22 22.87 10.14
CA GLY A 72 11.04 21.64 10.07
C GLY A 72 10.32 20.38 10.53
N SER A 73 9.57 20.43 11.65
CA SER A 73 8.83 19.27 12.16
C SER A 73 7.71 18.84 11.20
N ARG A 74 7.00 19.82 10.61
CA ARG A 74 5.95 19.55 9.62
C ARG A 74 6.52 18.91 8.35
N ARG A 75 7.68 19.41 7.88
CA ARG A 75 8.39 18.84 6.73
C ARG A 75 8.85 17.41 7.03
N LEU A 76 9.41 17.17 8.22
CA LEU A 76 9.84 15.83 8.64
C LEU A 76 8.67 14.84 8.67
N GLY A 77 7.49 15.26 9.15
CA GLY A 77 6.30 14.41 9.14
C GLY A 77 5.85 14.02 7.72
N VAL A 78 5.81 14.98 6.79
CA VAL A 78 5.46 14.68 5.38
C VAL A 78 6.51 13.77 4.75
N VAL A 79 7.80 14.06 4.98
CA VAL A 79 8.91 13.25 4.46
C VAL A 79 8.85 11.83 5.02
N SER A 80 8.64 11.66 6.32
CA SER A 80 8.63 10.32 6.95
C SER A 80 7.46 9.47 6.45
N ILE A 81 6.25 10.03 6.38
CA ILE A 81 5.08 9.31 5.87
C ILE A 81 5.30 8.94 4.40
N SER A 82 5.78 9.87 3.58
CA SER A 82 6.02 9.63 2.16
C SER A 82 7.11 8.58 1.95
N ALA A 83 8.20 8.64 2.71
CA ALA A 83 9.29 7.67 2.66
C ALA A 83 8.83 6.28 3.09
N THR A 84 8.03 6.18 4.15
CA THR A 84 7.45 4.90 4.59
C THR A 84 6.53 4.31 3.54
N LEU A 85 5.66 5.12 2.91
CA LEU A 85 4.77 4.64 1.84
C LEU A 85 5.56 4.11 0.64
N VAL A 86 6.53 4.88 0.14
CA VAL A 86 7.37 4.43 -0.99
C VAL A 86 8.19 3.20 -0.60
N GLY A 87 8.78 3.19 0.60
CA GLY A 87 9.57 2.07 1.10
C GLY A 87 8.77 0.78 1.22
N LEU A 88 7.55 0.85 1.76
CA LEU A 88 6.63 -0.30 1.81
C LEU A 88 6.22 -0.77 0.42
N GLY A 89 6.02 0.16 -0.53
CA GLY A 89 5.74 -0.18 -1.93
C GLY A 89 6.87 -0.97 -2.58
N ILE A 90 8.12 -0.51 -2.42
CA ILE A 90 9.31 -1.19 -2.96
C ILE A 90 9.52 -2.55 -2.27
N TRP A 91 9.40 -2.60 -0.94
CA TRP A 91 9.57 -3.84 -0.19
C TRP A 91 8.56 -4.91 -0.61
N ARG A 92 7.29 -4.51 -0.80
CA ARG A 92 6.22 -5.41 -1.26
C ARG A 92 6.39 -5.88 -2.71
N PHE A 93 7.15 -5.15 -3.53
CA PHE A 93 7.48 -5.60 -4.89
C PHE A 93 8.59 -6.66 -4.88
N MET A 94 9.57 -6.52 -3.99
CA MET A 94 10.73 -7.41 -3.90
C MET A 94 10.51 -8.68 -3.07
N ASN A 95 9.55 -8.67 -2.12
CA ASN A 95 9.23 -9.79 -1.22
C ASN A 95 7.85 -10.39 -1.49
#